data_AF-A0A150FX29-F1
#
_entry.id   AF-A0A150FX29-F1
#
_cell.length_a   1.000
_cell.length_b   1.000
_cell.length_c   1.000
_cell.angle_alpha   90.00
_cell.angle_beta   90.00
_cell.angle_gamma   90.00
#
_symmetry.space_group_name_H-M   'P 1'
#
loop_
_entity.id
_entity.type
_entity.pdbx_description
1 polymer ?
#
loop_
_entity_poly.entity_id
_entity_poly.type
_entity_poly.pdbx_seq_one_letter_code
_entity_poly.pdbx_strand_id
1 'polypeptide(L)'
;MKPLSIEALMDQEVQNLSGGELQRVAITLALGQPADIYLIDEPSAYLDSEQRIMAAKVIKRFIMHSKKTAFIVEHDFIMATYMADRVIVYEGEPSKHAFARTPQSLQTGMNKFLSNLDITFRRDPTNYRPRINKWGSTKDREQKEAGTFYYIGDD
;
A
#
# COMPACT_ATOMS: atom_id res chain seq x y z
N MET A 1 12.42 10.93 -12.39
CA MET A 1 13.69 11.36 -11.77
C MET A 1 13.43 12.22 -10.53
N LYS A 2 12.99 13.48 -10.67
CA LYS A 2 12.84 14.42 -9.52
C LYS A 2 12.02 13.94 -8.31
N PRO A 3 10.88 13.25 -8.46
CA PRO A 3 10.09 12.83 -7.30
C PRO A 3 10.72 11.70 -6.46
N LEU A 4 11.81 11.08 -6.91
CA LEU A 4 12.52 10.07 -6.11
C LEU A 4 13.94 10.51 -5.75
N SER A 5 14.28 11.78 -6.04
CA SER A 5 15.58 12.39 -5.78
C SER A 5 16.79 11.58 -6.29
N ILE A 6 16.61 10.88 -7.42
CA ILE A 6 17.64 9.97 -7.98
C ILE A 6 18.86 10.73 -8.51
N GLU A 7 18.69 11.97 -8.96
CA GLU A 7 19.78 12.80 -9.50
C GLU A 7 20.93 12.95 -8.49
N ALA A 8 20.63 13.10 -7.20
CA ALA A 8 21.64 13.22 -6.14
C ALA A 8 22.39 11.90 -5.83
N LEU A 9 21.90 10.78 -6.37
CA LEU A 9 22.44 9.44 -6.14
C LEU A 9 23.26 8.91 -7.33
N MET A 10 23.24 9.60 -8.47
CA MET A 10 23.85 9.09 -9.72
C MET A 10 25.36 8.92 -9.61
N ASP A 11 26.04 9.78 -8.85
CA ASP A 11 27.50 9.75 -8.67
C ASP A 11 27.94 8.95 -7.43
N GLN A 12 26.99 8.36 -6.70
CA GLN A 12 27.28 7.59 -5.50
C GLN A 12 27.41 6.10 -5.82
N GLU A 13 28.39 5.44 -5.19
CA GLU A 13 28.50 4.00 -5.27
C GLU A 13 27.34 3.32 -4.51
N VAL A 14 26.76 2.28 -5.11
CA VAL A 14 25.60 1.56 -4.56
C VAL A 14 25.85 1.06 -3.13
N GLN A 15 27.08 0.64 -2.83
CA GLN A 15 27.48 0.16 -1.49
C GLN A 15 27.38 1.22 -0.39
N ASN A 16 27.36 2.50 -0.75
CA ASN A 16 27.31 3.62 0.19
C ASN A 16 25.89 4.19 0.37
N LEU A 17 24.90 3.69 -0.38
CA LEU A 17 23.52 4.14 -0.30
C LEU A 17 22.82 3.60 0.95
N SER A 18 22.03 4.45 1.60
CA SER A 18 21.11 4.03 2.67
C SER A 18 20.00 3.12 2.15
N GLY A 19 19.34 2.38 3.04
CA GLY A 19 18.22 1.50 2.67
C GLY A 19 17.11 2.20 1.91
N GLY A 20 16.74 3.43 2.32
CA GLY A 20 15.72 4.22 1.62
C GLY A 20 16.18 4.73 0.26
N GLU A 21 17.47 5.04 0.09
CA GLU A 21 18.05 5.40 -1.22
C GLU A 21 18.07 4.20 -2.16
N LEU A 22 18.53 3.04 -1.67
CA LEU A 22 18.48 1.78 -2.41
C LEU A 22 17.05 1.44 -2.86
N GLN A 23 16.06 1.64 -1.98
CA GLN A 23 14.66 1.40 -2.31
C GLN A 23 14.17 2.31 -3.45
N ARG A 24 14.50 3.62 -3.40
CA ARG A 24 14.14 4.56 -4.48
C ARG A 24 14.82 4.22 -5.80
N VAL A 25 16.07 3.76 -5.76
CA VAL A 25 16.79 3.26 -6.94
C VAL A 25 16.08 2.01 -7.49
N ALA A 26 15.74 1.03 -6.65
CA ALA A 26 15.04 -0.19 -7.05
C ALA A 26 13.69 0.10 -7.73
N ILE A 27 12.88 1.00 -7.15
CA ILE A 27 11.61 1.44 -7.75
C ILE A 27 11.88 2.10 -9.12
N THR A 28 12.89 2.96 -9.21
CA THR A 28 13.24 3.65 -10.46
C THR A 28 13.68 2.67 -11.55
N LEU A 29 14.49 1.67 -11.20
CA LEU A 29 14.92 0.62 -12.11
C LEU A 29 13.73 -0.20 -12.61
N ALA A 30 12.83 -0.60 -11.71
CA ALA A 30 11.64 -1.38 -12.07
C ALA A 30 10.77 -0.61 -13.08
N LEU A 31 10.43 0.65 -12.79
CA LEU A 31 9.59 1.47 -13.67
C LEU A 31 10.29 1.92 -14.96
N GLY A 32 11.63 1.97 -14.96
CA GLY A 32 12.42 2.33 -16.14
C GLY A 32 12.45 1.25 -17.23
N GLN A 33 12.15 0.00 -16.87
CA GLN A 33 12.06 -1.11 -17.83
C GLN A 33 10.68 -1.12 -18.49
N PRO A 34 10.59 -1.20 -19.83
CA PRO A 34 9.31 -1.36 -20.51
C PRO A 34 8.74 -2.76 -20.23
N ALA A 35 7.59 -2.82 -19.58
CA ALA A 35 6.89 -4.05 -19.29
C ALA A 35 5.37 -3.88 -19.43
N ASP A 36 4.66 -4.97 -19.69
CA ASP A 36 3.20 -4.98 -19.69
C ASP A 36 2.63 -5.15 -18.27
N ILE A 37 3.36 -5.85 -17.41
CA ILE A 37 3.00 -6.13 -16.02
C ILE A 37 4.21 -5.85 -15.13
N TYR A 38 4.00 -5.09 -14.07
CA TYR A 38 5.00 -4.80 -13.03
C TYR A 38 4.66 -5.59 -11.76
N LEU A 39 5.67 -6.20 -11.14
CA LEU A 39 5.56 -6.85 -9.83
C LEU A 39 6.42 -6.04 -8.86
N ILE A 40 5.80 -5.49 -7.82
CA ILE A 40 6.48 -4.64 -6.85
C ILE A 40 6.16 -5.15 -5.45
N ASP A 41 7.18 -5.65 -4.76
CA ASP A 41 7.06 -6.21 -3.42
C ASP A 41 7.65 -5.23 -2.39
N GLU A 42 6.87 -4.93 -1.36
CA GLU A 42 7.16 -3.98 -0.29
C GLU A 42 7.86 -2.66 -0.71
N PRO A 43 7.26 -1.86 -1.64
CA PRO A 43 7.85 -0.59 -2.04
C PRO A 43 8.04 0.42 -0.90
N SER A 44 7.30 0.27 0.21
CA SER A 44 7.42 1.09 1.42
C SER A 44 8.64 0.80 2.33
N ALA A 45 9.38 -0.28 2.07
CA ALA A 45 10.52 -0.70 2.88
C ALA A 45 11.56 0.42 3.03
N TYR A 46 12.04 0.64 4.25
CA TYR A 46 13.03 1.67 4.62
C TYR A 46 12.66 3.14 4.32
N LEU A 47 11.47 3.39 3.77
CA LEU A 47 10.99 4.75 3.47
C LEU A 47 10.28 5.35 4.68
N ASP A 48 10.51 6.64 4.91
CA ASP A 48 9.71 7.44 5.85
C ASP A 48 8.31 7.76 5.29
N SER A 49 7.46 8.38 6.10
CA SER A 49 6.07 8.67 5.73
C SER A 49 5.93 9.56 4.49
N GLU A 50 6.83 10.52 4.29
CA GLU A 50 6.78 11.43 3.13
C GLU A 50 7.25 10.69 1.87
N GLN A 51 8.35 9.95 1.98
CA GLN A 51 8.91 9.14 0.91
C GLN A 51 7.94 8.06 0.44
N ARG A 52 7.21 7.39 1.35
CA ARG A 52 6.16 6.41 0.99
C ARG A 52 5.06 7.03 0.14
N ILE A 53 4.54 8.20 0.55
CA ILE A 53 3.50 8.92 -0.20
C ILE A 53 4.02 9.30 -1.59
N MET A 54 5.28 9.74 -1.67
CA MET A 54 5.90 10.13 -2.93
C MET A 54 6.12 8.92 -3.86
N ALA A 55 6.64 7.81 -3.32
CA ALA A 55 6.80 6.55 -4.04
C ALA A 55 5.46 6.02 -4.58
N ALA A 56 4.42 5.98 -3.73
CA ALA A 56 3.09 5.54 -4.12
C ALA A 56 2.49 6.41 -5.23
N LYS A 57 2.65 7.73 -5.14
CA LYS A 57 2.24 8.69 -6.19
C LYS A 57 2.95 8.42 -7.52
N VAL A 58 4.26 8.17 -7.48
CA VAL A 58 5.07 7.89 -8.68
C VAL A 58 4.63 6.59 -9.33
N ILE A 59 4.53 5.51 -8.55
CA ILE A 59 4.12 4.19 -9.04
C ILE A 59 2.73 4.26 -9.66
N LYS A 60 1.72 4.75 -8.92
CA LYS A 60 0.34 4.84 -9.42
C LYS A 60 0.27 5.68 -10.69
N ARG A 61 0.90 6.86 -10.69
CA ARG A 61 0.90 7.76 -11.86
C ARG A 61 1.51 7.09 -13.08
N PHE A 62 2.66 6.45 -12.93
CA PHE A 62 3.35 5.78 -14.04
C PHE A 62 2.49 4.66 -14.64
N ILE A 63 1.95 3.78 -13.80
CA ILE A 63 1.12 2.65 -14.23
C ILE A 63 -0.13 3.13 -14.97
N MET A 64 -0.82 4.14 -14.43
CA MET A 64 -2.03 4.71 -15.03
C MET A 64 -1.76 5.41 -16.37
N HIS A 65 -0.73 6.26 -16.46
CA HIS A 65 -0.43 6.96 -17.71
C HIS A 65 0.07 6.03 -18.80
N SER A 66 0.85 5.01 -18.43
CA SER A 66 1.39 4.04 -19.36
C SER A 66 0.38 2.95 -19.75
N LYS A 67 -0.83 2.97 -19.15
CA LYS A 67 -1.89 1.97 -19.33
C LYS A 67 -1.38 0.54 -19.11
N LYS A 68 -0.55 0.36 -18.08
CA LYS A 68 0.04 -0.93 -17.69
C LYS A 68 -0.68 -1.49 -16.47
N THR A 69 -0.36 -2.74 -16.11
CA THR A 69 -0.85 -3.37 -14.88
C THR A 69 0.28 -3.53 -13.88
N ALA A 70 -0.03 -3.42 -12.59
CA ALA A 70 0.90 -3.71 -11.51
C ALA A 70 0.25 -4.60 -10.45
N PHE A 71 1.01 -5.57 -9.95
CA PHE A 71 0.74 -6.22 -8.68
C PHE A 71 1.66 -5.62 -7.64
N ILE A 72 1.07 -5.13 -6.55
CA ILE A 72 1.81 -4.49 -5.46
C ILE A 72 1.48 -5.21 -4.16
N VAL A 73 2.51 -5.66 -3.45
CA VAL A 73 2.41 -6.26 -2.12
C VAL A 73 2.84 -5.20 -1.11
N GLU A 74 2.00 -4.96 -0.10
CA GLU A 74 2.23 -3.92 0.89
C GLU A 74 1.71 -4.34 2.27
N HIS A 75 2.43 -3.89 3.29
CA HIS A 75 1.99 -3.94 4.68
C HIS A 75 1.54 -2.56 5.20
N ASP A 76 1.84 -1.48 4.46
CA ASP A 76 1.35 -0.13 4.78
C ASP A 76 -0.06 0.08 4.20
N PHE A 77 -1.04 0.22 5.08
CA PHE A 77 -2.45 0.38 4.73
C PHE A 77 -2.73 1.63 3.88
N ILE A 78 -2.05 2.74 4.16
CA ILE A 78 -2.26 4.01 3.45
C ILE A 78 -1.72 3.89 2.04
N MET A 79 -0.52 3.32 1.90
CA MET A 79 0.10 3.10 0.62
C MET A 79 -0.71 2.11 -0.23
N ALA A 80 -1.13 0.99 0.35
CA ALA A 80 -1.94 -0.02 -0.34
C ALA A 80 -3.27 0.57 -0.83
N THR A 81 -4.04 1.23 0.04
CA THR A 81 -5.35 1.81 -0.33
C THR A 81 -5.23 2.98 -1.31
N TYR A 82 -4.12 3.72 -1.28
CA TYR A 82 -3.87 4.78 -2.25
C TYR A 82 -3.61 4.22 -3.65
N MET A 83 -2.87 3.12 -3.78
CA MET A 83 -2.47 2.56 -5.07
C MET A 83 -3.48 1.59 -5.67
N ALA A 84 -4.23 0.86 -4.85
CA ALA A 84 -5.05 -0.26 -5.30
C ALA A 84 -6.39 0.16 -5.91
N ASP A 85 -6.71 -0.39 -7.09
CA ASP A 85 -8.07 -0.40 -7.65
C ASP A 85 -8.84 -1.66 -7.20
N ARG A 86 -8.11 -2.77 -7.04
CA ARG A 86 -8.59 -4.06 -6.55
C ARG A 86 -7.57 -4.64 -5.58
N VAL A 87 -8.04 -5.49 -4.68
CA VAL A 87 -7.20 -6.14 -3.66
C VAL A 87 -7.36 -7.65 -3.71
N ILE A 88 -6.26 -8.36 -3.45
CA ILE A 88 -6.23 -9.80 -3.22
C ILE A 88 -5.92 -10.00 -1.74
N VAL A 89 -6.83 -10.64 -1.01
CA VAL A 89 -6.64 -10.93 0.41
C VAL A 89 -6.02 -12.32 0.54
N TYR A 90 -4.93 -12.41 1.29
CA TYR A 90 -4.33 -13.67 1.72
C TYR A 90 -4.86 -14.05 3.10
N GLU A 91 -5.16 -15.33 3.28
CA GLU A 91 -5.67 -15.90 4.54
C GLU A 91 -4.95 -17.21 4.85
N GLY A 92 -4.95 -17.61 6.12
CA GLY A 92 -4.38 -18.88 6.56
C GLY A 92 -3.54 -18.74 7.81
N GLU A 93 -2.69 -19.72 8.05
CA GLU A 93 -1.79 -19.76 9.20
C GLU A 93 -0.34 -19.67 8.70
N PRO A 94 0.42 -18.63 9.10
CA PRO A 94 1.82 -18.48 8.71
C PRO A 94 2.63 -19.75 8.94
N SER A 95 3.50 -20.07 8.00
CA SER A 95 4.32 -21.29 8.03
C SER A 95 3.54 -22.62 8.00
N LYS A 96 2.23 -22.61 7.77
CA LYS A 96 1.42 -23.82 7.54
C LYS A 96 0.66 -23.80 6.22
N HIS A 97 -0.28 -22.87 6.06
CA HIS A 97 -1.15 -22.80 4.88
C HIS A 97 -1.47 -21.35 4.53
N ALA A 98 -1.50 -21.04 3.23
CA ALA A 98 -1.89 -19.73 2.71
C ALA A 98 -2.84 -19.89 1.53
N PHE A 99 -3.90 -19.08 1.51
CA PHE A 99 -4.93 -19.05 0.49
C PHE A 99 -5.09 -17.63 -0.03
N ALA A 100 -4.89 -17.44 -1.33
CA ALA A 100 -5.19 -16.18 -2.01
C ALA A 100 -6.64 -16.18 -2.48
N ARG A 101 -7.35 -15.07 -2.26
CA ARG A 101 -8.69 -14.86 -2.81
C ARG A 101 -8.61 -14.32 -4.25
N THR A 102 -9.73 -14.36 -4.96
CA THR A 102 -9.85 -13.67 -6.25
C THR A 102 -9.75 -12.14 -6.04
N PRO A 103 -9.31 -11.35 -7.03
CA PRO A 103 -9.31 -9.90 -6.92
C PRO A 103 -10.71 -9.35 -6.60
N GLN A 104 -10.82 -8.57 -5.54
CA GLN A 104 -12.06 -7.95 -5.04
C GLN A 104 -11.98 -6.43 -5.14
N SER A 105 -13.12 -5.76 -5.01
CA SER A 105 -13.14 -4.31 -4.81
C SER A 105 -12.38 -3.94 -3.53
N LEU A 106 -11.83 -2.73 -3.48
CA LEU A 106 -11.11 -2.23 -2.32
C LEU A 106 -11.95 -2.37 -1.04
N GLN A 107 -13.21 -1.95 -1.06
CA GLN A 107 -14.08 -1.99 0.12
C GLN A 107 -14.28 -3.43 0.62
N THR A 108 -14.64 -4.36 -0.27
CA THR A 108 -14.92 -5.74 0.12
C THR A 108 -13.67 -6.44 0.66
N GLY A 109 -12.54 -6.30 -0.04
CA GLY A 109 -11.31 -6.95 0.40
C GLY A 109 -10.72 -6.34 1.67
N MET A 110 -10.76 -5.01 1.84
CA MET A 110 -10.27 -4.38 3.07
C MET A 110 -11.16 -4.73 4.27
N ASN A 111 -12.48 -4.79 4.11
CA ASN A 111 -13.36 -5.24 5.20
C ASN A 111 -13.04 -6.68 5.61
N LYS A 112 -12.78 -7.56 4.65
CA LYS A 112 -12.40 -8.96 4.91
C LYS A 112 -11.03 -9.10 5.57
N PHE A 113 -10.04 -8.37 5.08
CA PHE A 113 -8.70 -8.34 5.67
C PHE A 113 -8.75 -7.87 7.13
N LEU A 114 -9.45 -6.77 7.39
CA LEU A 114 -9.54 -6.18 8.72
C LEU A 114 -10.42 -7.01 9.67
N SER A 115 -11.48 -7.66 9.18
CA SER A 115 -12.28 -8.57 9.99
C SER A 115 -11.47 -9.75 10.48
N ASN A 116 -10.57 -10.29 9.65
CA ASN A 116 -9.67 -11.38 10.05
C ASN A 116 -8.66 -10.96 11.13
N LEU A 117 -8.33 -9.67 11.21
CA LEU A 117 -7.45 -9.10 12.23
C LEU A 117 -8.20 -8.64 13.50
N ASP A 118 -9.54 -8.67 13.49
CA ASP A 118 -10.39 -8.08 14.54
C ASP A 118 -10.09 -6.58 14.82
N ILE A 119 -9.70 -5.83 13.79
CA ILE A 119 -9.33 -4.41 13.86
C ILE A 119 -10.28 -3.57 13.01
N THR A 120 -10.71 -2.41 13.52
CA THR A 120 -11.52 -1.46 12.75
C THR A 120 -10.78 -0.14 12.50
N PHE A 121 -11.05 0.49 11.35
CA PHE A 121 -10.50 1.78 10.97
C PHE A 121 -11.61 2.82 10.77
N ARG A 122 -11.40 4.01 11.33
CA ARG A 122 -12.19 5.21 11.04
C ARG A 122 -11.38 6.17 10.18
N ARG A 123 -12.04 7.05 9.44
CA ARG A 123 -11.38 8.21 8.84
C ARG A 123 -11.37 9.38 9.81
N ASP A 124 -10.27 10.12 9.81
CA ASP A 124 -10.19 11.43 10.45
C ASP A 124 -11.04 12.44 9.65
N PRO A 125 -11.94 13.20 10.28
CA PRO A 125 -12.83 14.11 9.56
C PRO A 125 -12.10 15.33 8.96
N THR A 126 -10.89 15.65 9.41
CA THR A 126 -10.15 16.84 8.97
C THR A 126 -9.23 16.55 7.79
N ASN A 127 -8.58 15.38 7.79
CA ASN A 127 -7.54 15.04 6.81
C ASN A 127 -7.77 13.70 6.11
N TYR A 128 -8.91 13.05 6.38
CA TYR A 128 -9.33 11.77 5.78
C TYR A 128 -8.36 10.61 5.97
N ARG A 129 -7.36 10.75 6.84
CA ARG A 129 -6.40 9.68 7.11
C ARG A 129 -7.09 8.53 7.84
N PRO A 130 -6.79 7.27 7.48
CA PRO A 130 -7.28 6.12 8.23
C PRO A 130 -6.63 6.11 9.62
N ARG A 131 -7.44 5.95 10.65
CA ARG A 131 -7.03 5.81 12.05
C ARG A 131 -7.62 4.54 12.64
N ILE A 132 -6.77 3.74 13.27
CA ILE A 132 -7.19 2.56 14.01
C ILE A 132 -8.09 2.96 15.20
N ASN A 133 -9.17 2.21 15.42
CA ASN A 133 -9.97 2.35 16.63
C ASN A 133 -9.31 1.61 17.80
N LYS A 134 -9.43 2.19 19.00
CA LYS A 134 -8.99 1.49 20.22
C LYS A 134 -9.91 0.28 20.42
N TRP A 135 -9.31 -0.87 20.67
CA TRP A 135 -10.02 -2.13 20.93
C TRP A 135 -11.09 -1.94 22.01
N GLY A 136 -12.33 -2.37 21.73
CA GLY A 136 -13.47 -2.31 22.65
C GLY A 136 -14.07 -0.91 22.84
N SER A 137 -13.54 0.12 22.17
CA SER A 137 -14.17 1.46 22.15
C SER A 137 -15.59 1.39 21.57
N THR A 138 -16.43 2.38 21.88
CA THR A 138 -17.80 2.45 21.38
C THR A 138 -17.83 2.34 19.85
N LYS A 139 -16.97 3.11 19.16
CA LYS A 139 -16.86 3.09 17.70
C LYS A 139 -16.37 1.75 17.15
N ASP A 140 -15.45 1.07 17.84
CA ASP A 140 -14.97 -0.26 17.43
C ASP A 140 -16.11 -1.28 17.47
N ARG A 141 -16.91 -1.28 18.54
CA ARG A 141 -18.07 -2.17 18.70
C ARG A 141 -19.16 -1.90 17.66
N GLU A 142 -19.53 -0.63 17.48
CA GLU A 142 -20.53 -0.23 16.47
C GLU A 142 -20.12 -0.66 15.05
N GLN A 143 -18.85 -0.48 14.70
CA GLN A 143 -18.32 -0.87 13.38
C GLN A 143 -18.31 -2.39 13.17
N LYS A 144 -17.94 -3.16 14.20
CA LYS A 144 -17.97 -4.63 14.17
C LYS A 144 -19.40 -5.15 14.05
N GLU A 145 -20.34 -4.61 14.81
CA GLU A 145 -21.77 -4.97 14.74
C GLU A 145 -22.36 -4.65 13.36
N ALA A 146 -21.96 -3.54 12.74
CA ALA A 146 -22.35 -3.16 11.39
C ALA A 146 -21.62 -3.94 10.28
N GLY A 147 -20.65 -4.81 10.61
CA GLY A 147 -19.82 -5.51 9.64
C GLY A 147 -18.96 -4.60 8.76
N THR A 148 -18.72 -3.37 9.20
CA THR A 148 -18.01 -2.33 8.44
C THR A 148 -16.71 -1.95 9.14
N PHE A 149 -15.63 -2.62 8.77
CA PHE A 149 -14.28 -2.45 9.32
C PHE A 149 -13.47 -1.36 8.59
N TYR A 150 -13.85 -1.05 7.35
CA TYR A 150 -13.23 -0.01 6.53
C TYR A 150 -14.27 0.85 5.79
N TYR A 151 -14.10 2.17 5.89
CA TYR A 151 -14.87 3.16 5.16
C TYR A 151 -14.03 3.78 4.03
N ILE A 152 -14.51 3.61 2.80
CA ILE A 152 -14.10 4.46 1.68
C ILE A 152 -14.87 5.78 1.88
N GLY A 153 -14.15 6.91 1.88
CA GLY A 153 -14.82 8.21 1.90
C GLY A 153 -15.53 8.40 0.58
N ASP A 154 -16.73 8.99 0.60
CA ASP A 154 -17.34 9.47 -0.63
C ASP A 154 -16.38 10.51 -1.25
N ASP A 155 -16.02 10.29 -2.52
CA ASP A 155 -15.20 11.23 -3.30
C ASP A 155 -15.90 12.59 -3.48
#